data_AF-A0A7K2ZZM4-F1
#
_entry.id   AF-A0A7K2ZZM4-F1
#
_cell.length_a   1.000
_cell.length_b   1.000
_cell.length_c   1.000
_cell.angle_alpha   90.00
_cell.angle_beta   90.00
_cell.angle_gamma   90.00
#
_symmetry.space_group_name_H-M   'P 1'
#
loop_
_entity.id
_entity.type
_entity.pdbx_description
1 polymer ?
#
loop_
_entity_poly.entity_id
_entity_poly.type
_entity_poly.pdbx_seq_one_letter_code
_entity_poly.pdbx_strand_id
1 'polypeptide(L)'
;MSEVPRDAEPDEELEDLLEFLRDARGFDFTGYKRSSLGRRIRKRMADIGIESYSDYRDQLETNTDEFSSLFNTILINVTSIFRDADAWTYLQREVLPELLAQLGAEEEIRVWSAGCSSGEEAYSLAIMFAEALGLDEALTRVKIYGTDVDDEALRDARSGLYPARTLEPLSAELRDKYFEQNGSQYSFRSDLRRRVIFGRHDITRDAPISRLDLLVCRNALMYFNVEAQTQIIDRFHFALREGGFLFLGKAEMLLNDADRFDVVSMRQRIFRRRPGGHATPYQPTGVKLRTGFGGEMQSVARNRQLRDLILDSSPGAALAVDTEGIVVFINHHARAQFGLTASDVGRPFQDLEVSYRPVELRSLIDQATHERRTLRINGAERRSGEDLQYFDILVQPLAGTGGLSAATNITFTDVTVATQLKAEVKRVREDLETAYEELQSTNEELETTNEELQSSIEELETTNEELQSTNEELETTNEELQSGNEELETMNEEMRIRSEELDEARAFLEGVLTSIAAAVVVLDKDLTVKSWNRGAADLWGLRADEASEQPFFGLDFGLPTGRLRPVVEDCIKTRKRGLPVEIAAVNRLGRSIVCTVHCSPFDGHRGGVVLLMEEDRSDGAS
;
A
#
# COMPACT_ATOMS: atom_id res chain seq x y z
N MET A 1 17.77 -40.03 -10.79
CA MET A 1 16.39 -39.53 -11.00
C MET A 1 16.23 -38.36 -10.05
N SER A 2 16.67 -37.17 -10.48
CA SER A 2 16.36 -35.92 -9.79
C SER A 2 15.06 -35.41 -10.38
N GLU A 3 14.09 -35.12 -9.52
CA GLU A 3 12.83 -34.50 -9.89
C GLU A 3 13.10 -33.16 -10.58
N VAL A 4 12.56 -33.04 -11.79
CA VAL A 4 12.32 -31.77 -12.46
C VAL A 4 11.28 -31.02 -11.62
N PRO A 5 11.45 -29.72 -11.32
CA PRO A 5 10.38 -28.94 -10.70
C PRO A 5 9.17 -28.99 -11.63
N ARG A 6 8.04 -29.51 -11.13
CA ARG A 6 6.77 -29.39 -11.81
C ARG A 6 6.40 -27.90 -11.80
N ASP A 7 6.00 -27.36 -12.95
CA ASP A 7 5.21 -26.13 -13.02
C ASP A 7 4.17 -26.16 -11.89
N ALA A 8 4.07 -25.08 -11.10
CA ALA A 8 3.11 -24.97 -10.01
C ALA A 8 1.70 -25.33 -10.54
N GLU A 9 1.02 -26.28 -9.90
CA GLU A 9 -0.34 -26.65 -10.27
C GLU A 9 -1.23 -25.38 -10.22
N PRO A 10 -2.12 -25.19 -11.21
CA PRO A 10 -3.06 -24.08 -11.18
C PRO A 10 -3.96 -24.20 -9.95
N ASP A 11 -4.02 -23.13 -9.17
CA ASP A 11 -4.91 -23.00 -8.00
C ASP A 11 -6.36 -23.08 -8.49
N GLU A 12 -6.99 -24.25 -8.35
CA GLU A 12 -8.35 -24.53 -8.87
C GLU A 12 -9.38 -23.53 -8.32
N GLU A 13 -9.26 -23.12 -7.06
CA GLU A 13 -10.18 -22.15 -6.45
C GLU A 13 -10.02 -20.74 -7.05
N LEU A 14 -8.79 -20.36 -7.40
CA LEU A 14 -8.54 -19.11 -8.13
C LEU A 14 -9.15 -19.18 -9.53
N GLU A 15 -8.97 -20.28 -10.28
CA GLU A 15 -9.55 -20.40 -11.62
C GLU A 15 -11.09 -20.31 -11.59
N ASP A 16 -11.74 -20.98 -10.64
CA ASP A 16 -13.20 -20.89 -10.44
C ASP A 16 -13.66 -19.45 -10.16
N LEU A 17 -12.90 -18.70 -9.35
CA LEU A 17 -13.18 -17.28 -9.11
C LEU A 17 -13.02 -16.45 -10.40
N LEU A 18 -11.99 -16.72 -11.20
CA LEU A 18 -11.77 -16.00 -12.46
C LEU A 18 -12.85 -16.29 -13.50
N GLU A 19 -13.33 -17.54 -13.57
CA GLU A 19 -14.48 -17.89 -14.41
C GLU A 19 -15.74 -17.14 -13.97
N PHE A 20 -15.99 -17.07 -12.66
CA PHE A 20 -17.09 -16.28 -12.13
C PHE A 20 -16.98 -14.79 -12.49
N LEU A 21 -15.80 -14.18 -12.33
CA LEU A 21 -15.58 -12.77 -12.69
C LEU A 21 -15.82 -12.51 -14.18
N ARG A 22 -15.39 -13.45 -15.05
CA ARG A 22 -15.63 -13.41 -16.50
C ARG A 22 -17.11 -13.45 -16.81
N ASP A 23 -17.86 -14.36 -16.19
CA ASP A 23 -19.27 -14.60 -16.52
C ASP A 23 -20.18 -13.51 -15.92
N ALA A 24 -19.87 -13.00 -14.73
CA ALA A 24 -20.68 -12.00 -14.02
C ALA A 24 -20.57 -10.59 -14.62
N ARG A 25 -19.38 -10.19 -15.09
CA ARG A 25 -19.09 -8.81 -15.54
C ARG A 25 -18.46 -8.70 -16.93
N GLY A 26 -18.25 -9.83 -17.60
CA GLY A 26 -17.72 -9.87 -18.95
C GLY A 26 -16.23 -9.53 -19.06
N PHE A 27 -15.52 -9.44 -17.93
CA PHE A 27 -14.11 -9.12 -17.90
C PHE A 27 -13.27 -10.38 -17.87
N ASP A 28 -12.51 -10.62 -18.95
CA ASP A 28 -11.78 -11.86 -19.12
C ASP A 28 -10.33 -11.72 -18.64
N PHE A 29 -10.05 -12.30 -17.48
CA PHE A 29 -8.70 -12.34 -16.92
C PHE A 29 -7.84 -13.47 -17.50
N THR A 30 -8.32 -14.29 -18.45
CA THR A 30 -7.51 -15.38 -19.04
C THR A 30 -6.22 -14.88 -19.69
N GLY A 31 -6.22 -13.65 -20.21
CA GLY A 31 -5.02 -13.00 -20.75
C GLY A 31 -4.04 -12.47 -19.69
N TYR A 32 -4.36 -12.51 -18.40
CA TYR A 32 -3.58 -11.91 -17.31
C TYR A 32 -2.65 -12.93 -16.64
N LYS A 33 -1.51 -12.46 -16.13
CA LYS A 33 -0.56 -13.29 -15.36
C LYS A 33 -1.19 -13.78 -14.05
N ARG A 34 -1.29 -15.10 -13.88
CA ARG A 34 -1.94 -15.74 -12.72
C ARG A 34 -1.28 -15.38 -11.38
N SER A 35 0.05 -15.39 -11.32
CA SER A 35 0.82 -15.04 -10.11
C SER A 35 0.50 -13.62 -9.61
N SER A 36 0.52 -12.64 -10.51
CA SER A 36 0.20 -11.23 -10.19
C SER A 36 -1.25 -11.04 -9.78
N LEU A 37 -2.17 -11.71 -10.46
CA LEU A 37 -3.60 -11.60 -10.21
C LEU A 37 -3.97 -12.23 -8.86
N GLY A 38 -3.50 -13.46 -8.60
CA GLY A 38 -3.73 -14.16 -7.33
C GLY A 38 -3.19 -13.39 -6.12
N ARG A 39 -1.99 -12.79 -6.21
CA ARG A 39 -1.43 -11.95 -5.13
C ARG A 39 -2.31 -10.74 -4.81
N ARG A 40 -2.85 -10.06 -5.83
CA ARG A 40 -3.71 -8.88 -5.65
C ARG A 40 -5.08 -9.24 -5.09
N ILE A 41 -5.67 -10.33 -5.57
CA ILE A 41 -6.93 -10.84 -5.03
C ILE A 41 -6.73 -11.23 -3.56
N ARG A 42 -5.67 -11.97 -3.23
CA ARG A 42 -5.34 -12.32 -1.83
C ARG A 42 -5.12 -11.10 -0.94
N LYS A 43 -4.45 -10.05 -1.44
CA LYS A 43 -4.33 -8.79 -0.71
C LYS A 43 -5.70 -8.18 -0.41
N ARG A 44 -6.58 -8.09 -1.42
CA ARG A 44 -7.93 -7.57 -1.23
C ARG A 44 -8.75 -8.41 -0.24
N MET A 45 -8.63 -9.73 -0.33
CA MET A 45 -9.25 -10.66 0.61
C MET A 45 -8.77 -10.41 2.05
N ALA A 46 -7.46 -10.22 2.25
CA ALA A 46 -6.89 -9.88 3.55
C ALA A 46 -7.42 -8.52 4.08
N ASP A 47 -7.56 -7.50 3.22
CA ASP A 47 -8.08 -6.18 3.60
C ASP A 47 -9.51 -6.24 4.17
N ILE A 48 -10.31 -7.23 3.75
CA ILE A 48 -11.68 -7.45 4.23
C ILE A 48 -11.83 -8.67 5.15
N GLY A 49 -10.71 -9.30 5.54
CA GLY A 49 -10.68 -10.42 6.48
C GLY A 49 -11.24 -11.74 5.95
N ILE A 50 -11.08 -12.04 4.65
CA ILE A 50 -11.51 -13.29 4.02
C ILE A 50 -10.28 -14.16 3.69
N GLU A 51 -10.35 -15.46 4.00
CA GLU A 51 -9.22 -16.38 3.88
C GLU A 51 -9.27 -17.29 2.64
N SER A 52 -10.47 -17.62 2.11
CA SER A 52 -10.64 -18.51 0.96
C SER A 52 -11.24 -17.80 -0.26
N TYR A 53 -10.87 -18.23 -1.47
CA TYR A 53 -11.45 -17.65 -2.70
C TYR A 53 -12.94 -17.99 -2.83
N SER A 54 -13.37 -19.13 -2.26
CA SER A 54 -14.78 -19.52 -2.24
C SER A 54 -15.64 -18.54 -1.41
N ASP A 55 -15.20 -18.20 -0.20
CA ASP A 55 -15.88 -17.21 0.65
C ASP A 55 -15.82 -15.81 0.00
N TYR A 56 -14.73 -15.50 -0.68
CA TYR A 56 -14.59 -14.24 -1.40
C TYR A 56 -15.54 -14.14 -2.60
N ARG A 57 -15.77 -15.25 -3.31
CA ARG A 57 -16.79 -15.33 -4.36
C ARG A 57 -18.19 -15.07 -3.80
N ASP A 58 -18.55 -15.69 -2.68
CA ASP A 58 -19.84 -15.46 -2.02
C ASP A 58 -20.02 -13.98 -1.63
N GLN A 59 -18.94 -13.34 -1.18
CA GLN A 59 -18.92 -11.91 -0.88
C GLN A 59 -19.15 -11.05 -2.14
N LEU A 60 -18.55 -11.41 -3.28
CA LEU A 60 -18.76 -10.72 -4.57
C LEU A 60 -20.18 -10.89 -5.11
N GLU A 61 -20.83 -12.03 -4.85
CA GLU A 61 -22.24 -12.25 -5.21
C GLU A 61 -23.18 -11.40 -4.35
N THR A 62 -22.84 -11.19 -3.08
CA THR A 62 -23.71 -10.53 -2.11
C THR A 62 -23.51 -9.01 -2.05
N ASN A 63 -22.29 -8.51 -2.33
CA ASN A 63 -21.93 -7.10 -2.28
C ASN A 63 -21.55 -6.55 -3.67
N THR A 64 -22.41 -5.71 -4.23
CA THR A 64 -22.19 -5.13 -5.57
C THR A 64 -21.01 -4.15 -5.63
N ASP A 65 -20.69 -3.49 -4.51
CA ASP A 65 -19.60 -2.51 -4.43
C ASP A 65 -18.22 -3.17 -4.27
N GLU A 66 -18.19 -4.40 -3.74
CA GLU A 66 -16.95 -5.16 -3.55
C GLU A 66 -16.29 -5.49 -4.90
N PHE A 67 -17.08 -5.75 -5.94
CA PHE A 67 -16.55 -5.98 -7.27
C PHE A 67 -15.71 -4.78 -7.75
N SER A 68 -16.20 -3.56 -7.57
CA SER A 68 -15.48 -2.34 -7.96
C SER A 68 -14.17 -2.20 -7.18
N SER A 69 -14.21 -2.50 -5.88
CA SER A 69 -13.03 -2.43 -5.01
C SER A 69 -11.98 -3.47 -5.40
N LEU A 70 -12.41 -4.70 -5.71
CA LEU A 70 -11.53 -5.74 -6.25
C LEU A 70 -10.89 -5.31 -7.57
N PHE A 71 -11.71 -4.77 -8.47
CA PHE A 71 -11.26 -4.34 -9.79
C PHE A 71 -10.19 -3.24 -9.69
N ASN A 72 -10.41 -2.24 -8.82
CA ASN A 72 -9.44 -1.20 -8.49
C ASN A 72 -8.17 -1.73 -7.81
N THR A 73 -8.26 -2.87 -7.12
CA THR A 73 -7.08 -3.52 -6.51
C THR A 73 -6.27 -4.31 -7.54
N ILE A 74 -6.96 -4.95 -8.48
CA ILE A 74 -6.34 -5.71 -9.57
C ILE A 74 -5.68 -4.78 -10.59
N LEU A 75 -6.40 -3.74 -11.02
CA LEU A 75 -5.91 -2.75 -11.98
C LEU A 75 -5.14 -1.67 -11.21
N ILE A 76 -3.81 -1.63 -11.33
CA ILE A 76 -3.04 -0.51 -10.75
C ILE A 76 -3.38 0.75 -11.54
N ASN A 77 -4.27 1.57 -11.01
CA ASN A 77 -4.70 2.83 -11.60
C ASN A 77 -3.78 4.02 -11.24
N VAL A 78 -2.55 3.75 -10.80
CA VAL A 78 -1.59 4.82 -10.46
C VAL A 78 -0.98 5.38 -11.74
N THR A 79 -1.42 6.57 -12.11
CA THR A 79 -0.91 7.35 -13.24
C THR A 79 -0.60 8.80 -12.82
N SER A 80 0.20 9.50 -13.60
CA SER A 80 0.56 10.90 -13.35
C SER A 80 0.82 11.64 -14.64
N ILE A 81 0.62 12.97 -14.61
CA ILE A 81 0.89 13.85 -15.75
C ILE A 81 2.38 13.74 -16.10
N PHE A 82 2.69 13.51 -17.38
CA PHE A 82 4.04 13.29 -17.90
C PHE A 82 4.84 12.20 -17.16
N ARG A 83 4.19 11.10 -16.73
CA ARG A 83 4.86 9.93 -16.12
C ARG A 83 6.06 9.47 -16.95
N ASP A 84 7.22 9.32 -16.31
CA ASP A 84 8.53 9.13 -16.97
C ASP A 84 8.92 10.30 -17.88
N ALA A 85 9.18 11.48 -17.29
CA ALA A 85 9.45 12.73 -18.00
C ALA A 85 10.52 12.62 -19.12
N ASP A 86 11.57 11.82 -18.93
CA ASP A 86 12.60 11.57 -19.95
C ASP A 86 12.02 11.01 -21.27
N ALA A 87 11.02 10.12 -21.18
CA ALA A 87 10.39 9.50 -22.33
C ALA A 87 9.51 10.50 -23.09
N TRP A 88 8.74 11.31 -22.36
CA TRP A 88 7.95 12.41 -22.93
C TRP A 88 8.83 13.48 -23.59
N THR A 89 9.96 13.83 -22.95
CA THR A 89 10.93 14.78 -23.51
C THR A 89 11.49 14.27 -24.83
N TYR A 90 11.81 12.98 -24.92
CA TYR A 90 12.28 12.38 -26.16
C TYR A 90 11.17 12.34 -27.23
N LEU A 91 9.93 11.97 -26.85
CA LEU A 91 8.77 12.00 -27.74
C LEU A 91 8.55 13.42 -28.31
N GLN A 92 8.63 14.45 -27.47
CA GLN A 92 8.48 15.86 -27.85
C GLN A 92 9.57 16.38 -28.78
N ARG A 93 10.83 16.01 -28.53
CA ARG A 93 11.98 16.58 -29.25
C ARG A 93 12.33 15.86 -30.54
N GLU A 94 12.15 14.54 -30.58
CA GLU A 94 12.63 13.71 -31.69
C GLU A 94 11.46 13.17 -32.53
N VAL A 95 10.41 12.65 -31.89
CA VAL A 95 9.35 11.90 -32.57
C VAL A 95 8.25 12.82 -33.08
N LEU A 96 7.80 13.76 -32.26
CA LEU A 96 6.71 14.67 -32.60
C LEU A 96 7.03 15.56 -33.81
N PRO A 97 8.23 16.18 -33.94
CA PRO A 97 8.57 16.95 -35.13
C PRO A 97 8.58 16.08 -36.39
N GLU A 98 9.03 14.83 -36.28
CA GLU A 98 9.03 13.89 -37.40
C GLU A 98 7.60 13.50 -37.81
N LEU A 99 6.74 13.18 -36.84
CA LEU A 99 5.32 12.88 -37.08
C LEU A 99 4.63 14.05 -37.79
N LEU A 100 4.86 15.28 -37.32
CA LEU A 100 4.25 16.48 -37.91
C LEU A 100 4.78 16.78 -39.32
N ALA A 101 6.05 16.46 -39.61
CA ALA A 101 6.64 16.64 -40.94
C ALA A 101 6.10 15.64 -41.98
N GLN A 102 5.62 14.48 -41.54
CA GLN A 102 5.05 13.45 -42.43
C GLN A 102 3.59 13.73 -42.80
N LEU A 103 2.89 14.55 -42.01
CA LEU A 103 1.47 14.86 -42.19
C LEU A 103 1.29 16.17 -42.97
N GLY A 104 0.28 16.21 -43.85
CA GLY A 104 -0.07 17.45 -44.56
C GLY A 104 -0.54 18.55 -43.58
N ALA A 105 -0.37 19.83 -43.94
CA ALA A 105 -0.68 20.96 -43.07
C ALA A 105 -2.14 21.04 -42.56
N GLU A 106 -3.09 20.37 -43.22
CA GLU A 106 -4.50 20.30 -42.79
C GLU A 106 -4.97 18.89 -42.43
N GLU A 107 -4.07 17.90 -42.40
CA GLU A 107 -4.45 16.53 -42.06
C GLU A 107 -4.75 16.41 -40.55
N GLU A 108 -5.83 15.68 -40.22
CA GLU A 108 -6.23 15.36 -38.84
C GLU A 108 -5.23 14.36 -38.24
N ILE A 109 -4.70 14.72 -37.06
CA ILE A 109 -3.79 13.92 -36.26
C ILE A 109 -4.61 13.11 -35.25
N ARG A 110 -4.56 11.78 -35.38
CA ARG A 110 -5.33 10.85 -34.57
C ARG A 110 -4.41 10.09 -33.61
N VAL A 111 -4.68 10.26 -32.33
CA VAL A 111 -3.83 9.73 -31.25
C VAL A 111 -4.65 8.84 -30.34
N TRP A 112 -4.12 7.69 -29.93
CA TRP A 112 -4.80 6.80 -28.99
C TRP A 112 -3.93 6.56 -27.76
N SER A 113 -4.44 6.89 -26.57
CA SER A 113 -3.94 6.44 -25.27
C SER A 113 -4.78 5.25 -24.82
N ALA A 114 -4.18 4.06 -24.89
CA ALA A 114 -4.81 2.77 -24.57
C ALA A 114 -4.38 2.33 -23.17
N GLY A 115 -5.33 2.24 -22.24
CA GLY A 115 -5.08 2.12 -20.80
C GLY A 115 -4.87 3.50 -20.16
N CYS A 116 -5.76 4.46 -20.44
CA CYS A 116 -5.55 5.86 -20.04
C CYS A 116 -5.80 6.13 -18.55
N SER A 117 -6.36 5.18 -17.80
CA SER A 117 -6.75 5.30 -16.40
C SER A 117 -7.55 6.60 -16.14
N SER A 118 -7.21 7.37 -15.11
CA SER A 118 -7.83 8.65 -14.75
C SER A 118 -7.53 9.81 -15.71
N GLY A 119 -6.92 9.56 -16.87
CA GLY A 119 -6.85 10.49 -18.00
C GLY A 119 -5.57 11.32 -18.11
N GLU A 120 -4.66 11.23 -17.13
CA GLU A 120 -3.42 12.02 -17.07
C GLU A 120 -2.54 11.84 -18.32
N GLU A 121 -2.43 10.63 -18.86
CA GLU A 121 -1.68 10.37 -20.09
C GLU A 121 -2.32 11.07 -21.31
N ALA A 122 -3.65 11.00 -21.42
CA ALA A 122 -4.39 11.64 -22.50
C ALA A 122 -4.30 13.17 -22.43
N TYR A 123 -4.30 13.75 -21.23
CA TYR A 123 -4.08 15.19 -21.06
C TYR A 123 -2.63 15.60 -21.29
N SER A 124 -1.66 14.77 -20.94
CA SER A 124 -0.25 14.98 -21.26
C SER A 124 -0.03 15.06 -22.77
N LEU A 125 -0.70 14.20 -23.54
CA LEU A 125 -0.73 14.27 -25.01
C LEU A 125 -1.36 15.57 -25.51
N ALA A 126 -2.50 15.99 -24.94
CA ALA A 126 -3.16 17.23 -25.33
C ALA A 126 -2.26 18.45 -25.12
N ILE A 127 -1.60 18.54 -23.95
CA ILE A 127 -0.64 19.59 -23.62
C ILE A 127 0.54 19.55 -24.59
N MET A 128 1.11 18.36 -24.82
CA MET A 128 2.24 18.17 -25.73
C MET A 128 1.95 18.70 -27.14
N PHE A 129 0.81 18.34 -27.73
CA PHE A 129 0.43 18.80 -29.05
C PHE A 129 0.12 20.31 -29.08
N ALA A 130 -0.50 20.85 -28.02
CA ALA A 130 -0.78 22.28 -27.92
C ALA A 130 0.50 23.12 -27.80
N GLU A 131 1.53 22.62 -27.11
CA GLU A 131 2.84 23.27 -27.05
C GLU A 131 3.58 23.23 -28.40
N ALA A 132 3.46 22.14 -29.15
CA ALA A 132 4.19 21.97 -30.42
C ALA A 132 3.53 22.68 -31.61
N LEU A 133 2.20 22.67 -31.70
CA LEU A 133 1.43 23.25 -32.83
C LEU A 133 0.90 24.66 -32.52
N GLY A 134 0.83 25.03 -31.23
CA GLY A 134 0.01 26.14 -30.78
C GLY A 134 -1.44 25.72 -30.55
N LEU A 135 -2.14 26.51 -29.73
CA LEU A 135 -3.47 26.15 -29.22
C LEU A 135 -4.52 26.03 -30.33
N ASP A 136 -4.58 27.00 -31.25
CA ASP A 136 -5.62 27.04 -32.30
C ASP A 136 -5.50 25.87 -33.29
N GLU A 137 -4.26 25.53 -33.66
CA GLU A 137 -3.99 24.42 -34.57
C GLU A 137 -4.23 23.07 -33.90
N ALA A 138 -3.79 22.89 -32.66
CA ALA A 138 -4.09 21.70 -31.87
C ALA A 138 -5.60 21.51 -31.69
N LEU A 139 -6.33 22.59 -31.39
CA LEU A 139 -7.79 22.60 -31.30
C LEU A 139 -8.48 22.32 -32.62
N THR A 140 -7.82 22.34 -33.76
CA THR A 140 -8.45 22.06 -35.06
C THR A 140 -8.09 20.68 -35.58
N ARG A 141 -6.82 20.29 -35.43
CA ARG A 141 -6.24 19.13 -36.10
C ARG A 141 -6.09 17.90 -35.22
N VAL A 142 -6.03 18.04 -33.90
CA VAL A 142 -5.67 16.93 -33.00
C VAL A 142 -6.91 16.30 -32.38
N LYS A 143 -6.99 14.97 -32.47
CA LYS A 143 -8.05 14.17 -31.88
C LYS A 143 -7.45 13.02 -31.09
N ILE A 144 -7.67 13.03 -29.77
CA ILE A 144 -7.11 12.06 -28.83
C ILE A 144 -8.24 11.14 -28.38
N TYR A 145 -8.01 9.84 -28.47
CA TYR A 145 -8.87 8.82 -27.90
C TYR A 145 -8.20 8.32 -26.63
N GLY A 146 -8.84 8.47 -25.47
CA GLY A 146 -8.39 7.88 -24.22
C GLY A 146 -9.32 6.71 -23.89
N THR A 147 -8.79 5.49 -23.78
CA THR A 147 -9.65 4.35 -23.48
C THR A 147 -9.12 3.54 -22.33
N ASP A 148 -10.04 3.03 -21.52
CA ASP A 148 -9.74 2.13 -20.42
C ASP A 148 -10.86 1.10 -20.25
N VAL A 149 -10.61 0.06 -19.48
CA VAL A 149 -11.63 -0.94 -19.09
C VAL A 149 -12.34 -0.53 -17.79
N ASP A 150 -11.69 0.30 -16.98
CA ASP A 150 -12.20 0.82 -15.71
C ASP A 150 -13.12 2.04 -15.94
N ASP A 151 -14.43 1.87 -15.66
CA ASP A 151 -15.43 2.92 -15.77
C ASP A 151 -15.30 4.01 -14.70
N GLU A 152 -14.74 3.72 -13.53
CA GLU A 152 -14.54 4.70 -12.46
C GLU A 152 -13.40 5.65 -12.84
N ALA A 153 -12.25 5.11 -13.22
CA ALA A 153 -11.14 5.89 -13.75
C ALA A 153 -11.57 6.74 -14.96
N LEU A 154 -12.39 6.19 -15.87
CA LEU A 154 -12.94 6.94 -17.00
C LEU A 154 -13.91 8.06 -16.59
N ARG A 155 -14.63 7.97 -15.46
CA ARG A 155 -15.45 9.09 -14.95
C ARG A 155 -14.55 10.23 -14.50
N ASP A 156 -13.48 9.94 -13.78
CA ASP A 156 -12.51 10.93 -13.33
C ASP A 156 -11.81 11.58 -14.51
N ALA A 157 -11.34 10.75 -15.46
CA ALA A 157 -10.79 11.21 -16.73
C ALA A 157 -11.76 12.13 -17.47
N ARG A 158 -13.05 11.79 -17.51
CA ARG A 158 -14.06 12.61 -18.16
C ARG A 158 -14.26 13.95 -17.47
N SER A 159 -14.21 14.00 -16.14
CA SER A 159 -14.34 15.22 -15.36
C SER A 159 -13.17 16.18 -15.61
N GLY A 160 -11.95 15.63 -15.78
CA GLY A 160 -10.72 16.42 -15.92
C GLY A 160 -10.40 17.27 -14.67
N LEU A 161 -10.91 16.88 -13.51
CA LEU A 161 -10.69 17.55 -12.22
C LEU A 161 -9.61 16.82 -11.44
N TYR A 162 -8.54 17.54 -11.09
CA TYR A 162 -7.40 16.98 -10.37
C TYR A 162 -7.09 17.76 -9.09
N PRO A 163 -6.71 17.09 -7.99
CA PRO A 163 -6.19 17.77 -6.82
C PRO A 163 -4.80 18.35 -7.11
N ALA A 164 -4.40 19.39 -6.37
CA ALA A 164 -3.11 20.07 -6.55
C ALA A 164 -1.91 19.11 -6.59
N ARG A 165 -1.92 18.09 -5.71
CA ARG A 165 -0.87 17.06 -5.60
C ARG A 165 -0.59 16.32 -6.90
N THR A 166 -1.63 15.99 -7.68
CA THR A 166 -1.49 15.25 -8.95
C THR A 166 -0.82 16.10 -10.03
N LEU A 167 -0.87 17.43 -9.89
CA LEU A 167 -0.28 18.40 -10.81
C LEU A 167 1.08 18.93 -10.34
N GLU A 168 1.62 18.47 -9.20
CA GLU A 168 2.97 18.83 -8.74
C GLU A 168 4.08 18.58 -9.77
N PRO A 169 4.02 17.52 -10.62
CA PRO A 169 5.02 17.32 -11.67
C PRO A 169 5.02 18.39 -12.77
N LEU A 170 3.95 19.19 -12.91
CA LEU A 170 3.88 20.26 -13.90
C LEU A 170 4.58 21.53 -13.42
N SER A 171 5.25 22.23 -14.35
CA SER A 171 5.69 23.59 -14.09
C SER A 171 4.49 24.51 -13.83
N ALA A 172 4.68 25.56 -13.04
CA ALA A 172 3.64 26.56 -12.79
C ALA A 172 3.11 27.17 -14.10
N GLU A 173 3.99 27.41 -15.07
CA GLU A 173 3.65 27.95 -16.38
C GLU A 173 2.67 27.06 -17.15
N LEU A 174 2.91 25.74 -17.21
CA LEU A 174 2.02 24.81 -17.89
C LEU A 174 0.71 24.62 -17.12
N ARG A 175 0.79 24.56 -15.79
CA ARG A 175 -0.39 24.44 -14.94
C ARG A 175 -1.34 25.62 -15.13
N ASP A 176 -0.83 26.85 -15.07
CA ASP A 176 -1.64 28.06 -15.19
C ASP A 176 -2.19 28.26 -16.62
N LYS A 177 -1.52 27.69 -17.64
CA LYS A 177 -1.95 27.74 -19.04
C LYS A 177 -3.07 26.75 -19.37
N TYR A 178 -2.99 25.54 -18.80
CA TYR A 178 -3.84 24.39 -19.19
C TYR A 178 -4.83 23.94 -18.12
N PHE A 179 -4.73 24.46 -16.90
CA PHE A 179 -5.65 24.16 -15.81
C PHE A 179 -6.20 25.43 -15.19
N GLU A 180 -7.49 25.41 -14.88
CA GLU A 180 -8.20 26.47 -14.19
C GLU A 180 -8.46 26.03 -12.74
N GLN A 181 -8.00 26.83 -11.78
CA GLN A 181 -8.23 26.53 -10.37
C GLN A 181 -9.70 26.73 -10.02
N ASN A 182 -10.32 25.69 -9.48
CA ASN A 182 -11.70 25.69 -8.99
C ASN A 182 -11.72 25.18 -7.54
N GLY A 183 -11.55 26.11 -6.60
CA GLY A 183 -11.43 25.81 -5.17
C GLY A 183 -10.14 25.03 -4.85
N SER A 184 -10.30 23.82 -4.31
CA SER A 184 -9.19 22.91 -3.97
C SER A 184 -8.76 22.00 -5.12
N GLN A 185 -9.45 22.04 -6.25
CA GLN A 185 -9.18 21.23 -7.44
C GLN A 185 -8.82 22.11 -8.64
N TYR A 186 -8.23 21.49 -9.65
CA TYR A 186 -7.83 22.08 -10.92
C TYR A 186 -8.57 21.39 -12.05
N SER A 187 -9.30 22.18 -12.85
CA SER A 187 -10.01 21.68 -14.03
C SER A 187 -9.14 21.82 -15.26
N PHE A 188 -8.99 20.76 -16.05
CA PHE A 188 -8.36 20.85 -17.36
C PHE A 188 -9.19 21.76 -18.28
N ARG A 189 -8.50 22.55 -19.09
CA ARG A 189 -9.10 23.55 -19.98
C ARG A 189 -10.17 22.94 -20.89
N SER A 190 -11.35 23.55 -20.90
CA SER A 190 -12.55 22.96 -21.50
C SER A 190 -12.51 22.84 -23.04
N ASP A 191 -11.73 23.68 -23.72
CA ASP A 191 -11.55 23.66 -25.18
C ASP A 191 -10.73 22.44 -25.63
N LEU A 192 -9.56 22.19 -25.01
CA LEU A 192 -8.72 21.02 -25.26
C LEU A 192 -9.37 19.74 -24.74
N ARG A 193 -10.08 19.81 -23.61
CA ARG A 193 -10.86 18.69 -23.08
C ARG A 193 -11.78 18.08 -24.13
N ARG A 194 -12.44 18.90 -24.96
CA ARG A 194 -13.36 18.44 -26.03
C ARG A 194 -12.67 17.66 -27.14
N ARG A 195 -11.35 17.79 -27.26
CA ARG A 195 -10.53 17.04 -28.23
C ARG A 195 -10.09 15.67 -27.72
N VAL A 196 -10.30 15.39 -26.44
CA VAL A 196 -10.04 14.09 -25.81
C VAL A 196 -11.36 13.33 -25.64
N ILE A 197 -11.46 12.17 -26.29
CA ILE A 197 -12.66 11.33 -26.31
C ILE A 197 -12.41 10.10 -25.45
N PHE A 198 -13.13 10.03 -24.33
CA PHE A 198 -13.01 8.93 -23.38
C PHE A 198 -14.07 7.86 -23.62
N GLY A 199 -13.63 6.61 -23.81
CA GLY A 199 -14.52 5.47 -24.05
C GLY A 199 -14.03 4.21 -23.36
N ARG A 200 -14.98 3.37 -22.92
CA ARG A 200 -14.64 2.04 -22.43
C ARG A 200 -14.19 1.18 -23.61
N HIS A 201 -13.05 0.51 -23.47
CA HIS A 201 -12.49 -0.35 -24.52
C HIS A 201 -11.58 -1.42 -23.91
N ASP A 202 -11.85 -2.68 -24.24
CA ASP A 202 -10.99 -3.80 -23.92
C ASP A 202 -10.04 -4.09 -25.09
N ILE A 203 -8.75 -3.79 -24.91
CA ILE A 203 -7.70 -3.93 -25.94
C ILE A 203 -7.50 -5.38 -26.41
N THR A 204 -7.95 -6.38 -25.64
CA THR A 204 -7.81 -7.80 -25.99
C THR A 204 -8.96 -8.28 -26.89
N ARG A 205 -10.15 -7.69 -26.75
CA ARG A 205 -11.38 -8.18 -27.39
C ARG A 205 -11.92 -7.21 -28.44
N ASP A 206 -12.03 -5.93 -28.09
CA ASP A 206 -12.72 -4.92 -28.88
C ASP A 206 -11.97 -4.55 -30.16
N ALA A 207 -12.70 -4.22 -31.22
CA ALA A 207 -12.10 -3.84 -32.49
C ALA A 207 -11.30 -2.54 -32.34
N PRO A 208 -10.01 -2.51 -32.72
CA PRO A 208 -9.14 -1.37 -32.42
C PRO A 208 -9.52 -0.12 -33.21
N ILE A 209 -9.24 1.05 -32.63
CA ILE A 209 -9.38 2.33 -33.31
C ILE A 209 -8.35 2.39 -34.46
N SER A 210 -8.81 2.53 -35.70
CA SER A 210 -7.93 2.47 -36.88
C SER A 210 -7.50 3.84 -37.41
N ARG A 211 -6.41 3.84 -38.19
CA ARG A 211 -5.77 4.99 -38.83
C ARG A 211 -5.24 6.02 -37.83
N LEU A 212 -4.40 5.55 -36.91
CA LEU A 212 -3.74 6.35 -35.89
C LEU A 212 -2.34 6.79 -36.35
N ASP A 213 -1.94 8.00 -35.98
CA ASP A 213 -0.60 8.53 -36.23
C ASP A 213 0.33 8.26 -35.04
N LEU A 214 -0.23 8.25 -33.83
CA LEU A 214 0.46 7.90 -32.59
C LEU A 214 -0.44 7.02 -31.71
N LEU A 215 0.08 5.90 -31.24
CA LEU A 215 -0.55 5.03 -30.26
C LEU A 215 0.36 4.95 -29.04
N VAL A 216 -0.19 5.27 -27.88
CA VAL A 216 0.46 5.21 -26.58
C VAL A 216 -0.24 4.13 -25.76
N CYS A 217 0.52 3.15 -25.29
CA CYS A 217 0.02 2.10 -24.40
C CYS A 217 1.11 1.78 -23.40
N ARG A 218 1.07 2.45 -22.25
CA ARG A 218 2.16 2.42 -21.26
C ARG A 218 1.69 1.80 -19.97
N ASN A 219 2.50 0.92 -19.41
CA ASN A 219 2.26 0.28 -18.11
C ASN A 219 0.96 -0.55 -18.05
N ALA A 220 0.41 -0.94 -19.21
CA ALA A 220 -0.77 -1.78 -19.34
C ALA A 220 -0.43 -3.19 -19.85
N LEU A 221 0.51 -3.32 -20.78
CA LEU A 221 0.89 -4.61 -21.36
C LEU A 221 1.55 -5.54 -20.32
N MET A 222 2.19 -4.97 -19.29
CA MET A 222 2.87 -5.72 -18.24
C MET A 222 1.97 -6.68 -17.45
N TYR A 223 0.65 -6.48 -17.45
CA TYR A 223 -0.32 -7.38 -16.79
C TYR A 223 -0.67 -8.62 -17.60
N PHE A 224 -0.44 -8.59 -18.90
CA PHE A 224 -0.84 -9.63 -19.81
C PHE A 224 0.25 -10.70 -19.98
N ASN A 225 -0.16 -11.93 -20.28
CA ASN A 225 0.71 -13.01 -20.71
C ASN A 225 1.21 -12.78 -22.15
N VAL A 226 2.16 -13.61 -22.60
CA VAL A 226 2.84 -13.42 -23.89
C VAL A 226 1.88 -13.58 -25.07
N GLU A 227 0.92 -14.49 -24.97
CA GLU A 227 -0.10 -14.77 -25.98
C GLU A 227 -1.02 -13.56 -26.19
N ALA A 228 -1.55 -13.01 -25.09
CA ALA A 228 -2.41 -11.83 -25.12
C ALA A 228 -1.64 -10.60 -25.58
N GLN A 229 -0.40 -10.40 -25.12
CA GLN A 229 0.47 -9.31 -25.62
C GLN A 229 0.65 -9.42 -27.14
N THR A 230 0.94 -10.61 -27.68
CA THR A 230 1.12 -10.82 -29.12
C THR A 230 -0.13 -10.41 -29.91
N GLN A 231 -1.31 -10.80 -29.43
CA GLN A 231 -2.59 -10.44 -30.04
C GLN A 231 -2.87 -8.93 -29.97
N ILE A 232 -2.55 -8.29 -28.83
CA ILE A 232 -2.69 -6.83 -28.68
C ILE A 232 -1.78 -6.11 -29.67
N ILE A 233 -0.53 -6.56 -29.84
CA ILE A 233 0.41 -5.96 -30.80
C ILE A 233 -0.06 -6.16 -32.26
N ASP A 234 -0.66 -7.29 -32.62
CA ASP A 234 -1.31 -7.47 -33.93
C ASP A 234 -2.37 -6.39 -34.19
N ARG A 235 -3.22 -6.14 -33.17
CA ARG A 235 -4.27 -5.13 -33.23
C ARG A 235 -3.69 -3.71 -33.31
N PHE A 236 -2.64 -3.40 -32.55
CA PHE A 236 -1.96 -2.11 -32.58
C PHE A 236 -1.27 -1.85 -33.92
N HIS A 237 -0.63 -2.87 -34.49
CA HIS A 237 -0.06 -2.78 -35.82
C HIS A 237 -1.14 -2.44 -36.84
N PHE A 238 -2.31 -3.10 -36.82
CA PHE A 238 -3.44 -2.78 -37.69
C PHE A 238 -4.01 -1.37 -37.45
N ALA A 239 -4.04 -0.92 -36.19
CA ALA A 239 -4.56 0.38 -35.77
C ALA A 239 -3.75 1.57 -36.33
N LEU A 240 -2.43 1.44 -36.36
CA LEU A 240 -1.50 2.49 -36.79
C LEU A 240 -1.52 2.69 -38.32
N ARG A 241 -1.29 3.92 -38.78
CA ARG A 241 -0.95 4.20 -40.18
C ARG A 241 0.48 3.73 -40.49
N GLU A 242 0.78 3.52 -41.76
CA GLU A 242 2.17 3.31 -42.17
C GLU A 242 3.03 4.52 -41.76
N GLY A 243 4.18 4.28 -41.14
CA GLY A 243 5.01 5.34 -40.56
C GLY A 243 4.53 5.87 -39.20
N GLY A 244 3.36 5.46 -38.72
CA GLY A 244 2.84 5.82 -37.40
C GLY A 244 3.69 5.27 -36.25
N PHE A 245 3.59 5.91 -35.09
CA PHE A 245 4.44 5.60 -33.94
C PHE A 245 3.69 4.85 -32.83
N LEU A 246 4.37 3.88 -32.22
CA LEU A 246 3.93 3.16 -31.04
C LEU A 246 4.84 3.52 -29.86
N PHE A 247 4.26 3.96 -28.76
CA PHE A 247 4.97 4.34 -27.53
C PHE A 247 4.52 3.46 -26.36
N LEU A 248 5.46 2.68 -25.81
CA LEU A 248 5.21 1.75 -24.71
C LEU A 248 5.88 2.19 -23.40
N GLY A 249 5.52 1.54 -22.29
CA GLY A 249 6.13 1.72 -20.98
C GLY A 249 7.51 1.06 -20.89
N LYS A 250 8.38 1.51 -19.97
CA LYS A 250 9.79 1.06 -19.85
C LYS A 250 9.94 -0.45 -19.68
N ALA A 251 9.04 -1.05 -18.88
CA ALA A 251 9.01 -2.48 -18.58
C ALA A 251 8.40 -3.32 -19.72
N GLU A 252 7.91 -2.68 -20.78
CA GLU A 252 7.20 -3.34 -21.88
C GLU A 252 8.12 -3.41 -23.09
N MET A 253 8.15 -4.56 -23.75
CA MET A 253 9.00 -4.82 -24.91
C MET A 253 8.23 -5.55 -26.00
N LEU A 254 8.46 -5.14 -27.25
CA LEU A 254 8.05 -5.92 -28.41
C LEU A 254 9.03 -7.08 -28.58
N LEU A 255 8.70 -8.26 -28.06
CA LEU A 255 9.49 -9.46 -28.31
C LEU A 255 9.12 -10.02 -29.69
N ASN A 256 10.10 -10.09 -30.59
CA ASN A 256 10.02 -10.81 -31.87
C ASN A 256 9.22 -10.14 -33.01
N ASP A 257 9.07 -8.80 -32.98
CA ASP A 257 8.27 -8.03 -33.95
C ASP A 257 9.08 -7.13 -34.91
N ALA A 258 10.34 -7.47 -35.14
CA ALA A 258 11.24 -6.71 -36.02
C ALA A 258 10.71 -6.58 -37.47
N ASP A 259 9.84 -7.50 -37.89
CA ASP A 259 9.21 -7.47 -39.21
C ASP A 259 8.10 -6.42 -39.31
N ARG A 260 7.53 -6.00 -38.18
CA ARG A 260 6.35 -5.11 -38.08
C ARG A 260 6.70 -3.70 -37.64
N PHE A 261 7.72 -3.57 -36.80
CA PHE A 261 8.11 -2.28 -36.22
C PHE A 261 9.62 -2.04 -36.33
N ASP A 262 9.98 -0.85 -36.80
CA ASP A 262 11.34 -0.31 -36.66
C ASP A 262 11.51 0.30 -35.27
N VAL A 263 12.67 0.08 -34.68
CA VAL A 263 13.01 0.64 -33.38
C VAL A 263 13.50 2.08 -33.56
N VAL A 264 12.76 3.05 -33.00
CA VAL A 264 13.18 4.46 -32.96
C VAL A 264 14.05 4.70 -31.74
N SER A 265 13.64 4.19 -30.58
CA SER A 265 14.42 4.25 -29.34
C SER A 265 14.12 3.06 -28.45
N MET A 266 15.09 2.17 -28.27
CA MET A 266 14.97 1.08 -27.30
C MET A 266 14.86 1.60 -25.87
N ARG A 267 15.61 2.67 -25.52
CA ARG A 267 15.66 3.20 -24.15
C ARG A 267 14.32 3.78 -23.73
N GLN A 268 13.64 4.47 -24.65
CA GLN A 268 12.34 5.11 -24.38
C GLN A 268 11.15 4.29 -24.89
N ARG A 269 11.39 3.09 -25.43
CA ARG A 269 10.36 2.15 -25.92
C ARG A 269 9.43 2.78 -26.97
N ILE A 270 10.04 3.45 -27.95
CA ILE A 270 9.32 4.04 -29.09
C ILE A 270 9.68 3.28 -30.36
N PHE A 271 8.64 2.94 -31.11
CA PHE A 271 8.71 2.12 -32.31
C PHE A 271 7.93 2.79 -33.45
N ARG A 272 8.29 2.49 -34.69
CA ARG A 272 7.63 2.98 -35.90
C ARG A 272 7.07 1.82 -36.70
N ARG A 273 5.81 1.92 -37.13
CA ARG A 273 5.21 0.88 -37.98
C ARG A 273 5.92 0.83 -39.34
N ARG A 274 6.38 -0.36 -39.73
CA ARG A 274 7.00 -0.62 -41.03
C ARG A 274 5.98 -0.58 -42.18
N PRO A 275 6.41 -0.15 -43.38
CA PRO A 275 5.67 -0.42 -44.61
C PRO A 275 5.81 -1.91 -44.96
N GLY A 276 4.78 -2.70 -44.65
CA GLY A 276 4.71 -4.14 -44.92
C GLY A 276 3.33 -4.49 -45.45
N GLY A 277 3.26 -4.73 -46.77
CA GLY A 277 2.03 -4.78 -47.55
C GLY A 277 1.11 -5.97 -47.28
N HIS A 278 -0.19 -5.71 -47.37
CA HIS A 278 -1.17 -6.75 -47.66
C HIS A 278 -0.83 -7.37 -49.03
N ALA A 279 -0.61 -8.69 -49.07
CA ALA A 279 -0.37 -9.39 -50.33
C ALA A 279 -1.60 -9.32 -51.25
N THR A 280 -1.57 -8.47 -52.28
CA THR A 280 -2.52 -8.56 -53.39
C THR A 280 -2.17 -9.74 -54.31
N PRO A 281 -3.14 -10.55 -54.76
CA PRO A 281 -2.87 -11.71 -55.62
C PRO A 281 -2.31 -11.27 -56.98
N TYR A 282 -1.15 -11.81 -57.34
CA TYR A 282 -0.54 -11.68 -58.66
C TYR A 282 -1.42 -12.35 -59.74
N GLN A 283 -1.86 -11.60 -60.75
CA GLN A 283 -2.45 -12.14 -61.98
C GLN A 283 -1.36 -12.27 -63.06
N PRO A 284 -1.04 -13.47 -63.56
CA PRO A 284 -0.07 -13.62 -64.64
C PRO A 284 -0.68 -13.14 -65.96
N THR A 285 -0.16 -12.05 -66.52
CA THR A 285 -0.42 -11.68 -67.92
C THR A 285 0.27 -12.66 -68.88
N GLY A 286 -0.50 -13.20 -69.82
CA GLY A 286 -0.01 -14.11 -70.85
C GLY A 286 1.11 -13.49 -71.70
N VAL A 287 2.21 -14.24 -71.84
CA VAL A 287 3.33 -13.88 -72.72
C VAL A 287 2.83 -13.84 -74.17
N LYS A 288 2.85 -12.66 -74.80
CA LYS A 288 2.64 -12.53 -76.25
C LYS A 288 3.84 -13.14 -76.97
N LEU A 289 3.66 -14.29 -77.60
CA LEU A 289 4.62 -14.84 -78.56
C LEU A 289 4.76 -13.84 -79.72
N ARG A 290 5.99 -13.36 -79.98
CA ARG A 290 6.30 -12.65 -81.23
C ARG A 290 6.47 -13.72 -82.32
N THR A 291 5.52 -13.78 -83.25
CA THR A 291 5.59 -14.61 -84.45
C THR A 291 6.64 -14.07 -85.40
N GLY A 292 7.82 -14.68 -85.40
CA GLY A 292 8.82 -14.57 -86.47
C GLY A 292 8.99 -15.94 -87.11
N PHE A 293 8.64 -16.06 -88.39
CA PHE A 293 8.79 -17.29 -89.17
C PHE A 293 10.27 -17.64 -89.35
N GLY A 294 10.66 -18.86 -88.94
CA GLY A 294 11.98 -19.45 -89.15
C GLY A 294 12.77 -19.69 -87.86
N GLY A 295 12.48 -20.77 -87.13
CA GLY A 295 13.26 -21.18 -85.94
C GLY A 295 12.49 -21.84 -84.79
N GLU A 296 11.26 -22.31 -85.00
CA GLU A 296 10.37 -22.79 -83.92
C GLU A 296 10.97 -23.91 -83.07
N MET A 297 11.75 -24.82 -83.64
CA MET A 297 12.31 -25.96 -82.89
C MET A 297 13.48 -25.55 -81.96
N GLN A 298 14.29 -24.55 -82.35
CA GLN A 298 15.37 -24.02 -81.51
C GLN A 298 14.85 -23.07 -80.42
N SER A 299 13.80 -22.29 -80.67
CA SER A 299 13.22 -21.41 -79.65
C SER A 299 12.45 -22.18 -78.58
N VAL A 300 11.77 -23.28 -78.94
CA VAL A 300 11.09 -24.16 -77.98
C VAL A 300 12.12 -24.92 -77.13
N ALA A 301 13.20 -25.44 -77.72
CA ALA A 301 14.28 -26.10 -76.97
C ALA A 301 14.98 -25.14 -76.00
N ARG A 302 15.30 -23.91 -76.45
CA ARG A 302 15.92 -22.89 -75.60
C ARG A 302 15.02 -22.43 -74.45
N ASN A 303 13.72 -22.25 -74.71
CA ASN A 303 12.75 -21.89 -73.66
C ASN A 303 12.54 -23.01 -72.65
N ARG A 304 12.58 -24.28 -73.08
CA ARG A 304 12.55 -25.44 -72.18
C ARG A 304 13.78 -25.48 -71.29
N GLN A 305 14.96 -25.36 -71.89
CA GLN A 305 16.23 -25.35 -71.15
C GLN A 305 16.31 -24.20 -70.13
N LEU A 306 15.80 -23.01 -70.46
CA LEU A 306 15.74 -21.89 -69.50
C LEU A 306 14.76 -22.15 -68.35
N ARG A 307 13.60 -22.76 -68.62
CA ARG A 307 12.65 -23.13 -67.56
C ARG A 307 13.24 -24.19 -66.62
N ASP A 308 13.91 -25.19 -67.17
CA ASP A 308 14.56 -26.23 -66.38
C ASP A 308 15.65 -25.63 -65.50
N LEU A 309 16.47 -24.69 -66.00
CA LEU A 309 17.47 -23.97 -65.22
C LEU A 309 16.86 -23.09 -64.11
N ILE A 310 15.74 -22.41 -64.38
CA ILE A 310 15.03 -21.58 -63.39
C ILE A 310 14.49 -22.44 -62.26
N LEU A 311 13.80 -23.53 -62.62
CA LEU A 311 13.23 -24.47 -61.64
C LEU A 311 14.34 -25.17 -60.85
N ASP A 312 15.43 -25.55 -61.52
CA ASP A 312 16.58 -26.16 -60.83
C ASP A 312 17.21 -25.17 -59.85
N SER A 313 17.33 -23.87 -60.18
CA SER A 313 17.91 -22.83 -59.31
C SER A 313 17.03 -22.32 -58.16
N SER A 314 15.83 -22.88 -57.95
CA SER A 314 14.90 -22.42 -56.91
C SER A 314 15.45 -22.70 -55.49
N PRO A 315 15.33 -21.78 -54.52
CA PRO A 315 16.08 -21.82 -53.24
C PRO A 315 15.63 -22.87 -52.21
N GLY A 316 14.53 -23.57 -52.46
CA GLY A 316 14.02 -24.64 -51.59
C GLY A 316 14.02 -25.98 -52.32
N ALA A 317 14.09 -27.09 -51.59
CA ALA A 317 13.98 -28.42 -52.18
C ALA A 317 12.58 -28.59 -52.80
N ALA A 318 12.51 -28.96 -54.07
CA ALA A 318 11.26 -29.12 -54.80
C ALA A 318 11.26 -30.37 -55.68
N LEU A 319 10.13 -31.05 -55.72
CA LEU A 319 9.86 -32.13 -56.66
C LEU A 319 8.42 -32.01 -57.19
N ALA A 320 8.18 -32.46 -58.42
CA ALA A 320 6.83 -32.50 -58.96
C ALA A 320 6.47 -33.91 -59.45
N VAL A 321 5.21 -34.28 -59.24
CA VAL A 321 4.64 -35.57 -59.63
C VAL A 321 3.47 -35.31 -60.57
N ASP A 322 3.36 -36.07 -61.67
CA ASP A 322 2.20 -35.97 -62.56
C ASP A 322 0.96 -36.67 -62.00
N THR A 323 -0.13 -36.66 -62.77
CA THR A 323 -1.40 -37.30 -62.38
C THR A 323 -1.35 -38.82 -62.31
N GLU A 324 -0.32 -39.46 -62.88
CA GLU A 324 -0.10 -40.91 -62.82
C GLU A 324 0.83 -41.31 -61.66
N GLY A 325 1.29 -40.34 -60.86
CA GLY A 325 2.19 -40.60 -59.74
C GLY A 325 3.65 -40.73 -60.17
N ILE A 326 4.01 -40.29 -61.39
CA ILE A 326 5.38 -40.34 -61.89
C ILE A 326 6.10 -39.03 -61.60
N VAL A 327 7.35 -39.11 -61.14
CA VAL A 327 8.16 -37.94 -60.85
C VAL A 327 8.58 -37.25 -62.15
N VAL A 328 8.14 -36.03 -62.37
CA VAL A 328 8.42 -35.25 -63.59
C VAL A 328 9.53 -34.22 -63.42
N PHE A 329 9.84 -33.86 -62.19
CA PHE A 329 10.86 -32.86 -61.87
C PHE A 329 11.41 -33.06 -60.46
N ILE A 330 12.72 -32.85 -60.30
CA ILE A 330 13.42 -32.79 -59.01
C ILE A 330 14.49 -31.71 -59.17
N ASN A 331 14.54 -30.72 -58.27
CA ASN A 331 15.57 -29.67 -58.33
C ASN A 331 16.86 -30.06 -57.58
N HIS A 332 17.91 -29.25 -57.74
CA HIS A 332 19.22 -29.55 -57.13
C HIS A 332 19.18 -29.64 -55.60
N HIS A 333 18.39 -28.78 -54.93
CA HIS A 333 18.24 -28.84 -53.47
C HIS A 333 17.54 -30.12 -53.02
N ALA A 334 16.49 -30.58 -53.71
CA ALA A 334 15.83 -31.84 -53.38
C ALA A 334 16.75 -33.05 -53.59
N ARG A 335 17.59 -33.02 -54.63
CA ARG A 335 18.64 -34.04 -54.85
C ARG A 335 19.63 -34.10 -53.70
N ALA A 336 20.16 -32.94 -53.30
CA ALA A 336 21.12 -32.84 -52.19
C ALA A 336 20.51 -33.23 -50.83
N GLN A 337 19.28 -32.80 -50.56
CA GLN A 337 18.64 -32.92 -49.25
C GLN A 337 18.00 -34.29 -49.00
N PHE A 338 17.48 -34.94 -50.05
CA PHE A 338 16.81 -36.25 -49.94
C PHE A 338 17.59 -37.39 -50.59
N GLY A 339 18.82 -37.14 -51.07
CA GLY A 339 19.65 -38.17 -51.71
C GLY A 339 19.09 -38.66 -53.05
N LEU A 340 18.27 -37.83 -53.71
CA LEU A 340 17.66 -38.14 -55.00
C LEU A 340 18.65 -37.88 -56.14
N THR A 341 18.46 -38.56 -57.27
CA THR A 341 19.30 -38.47 -58.45
C THR A 341 18.50 -38.01 -59.67
N ALA A 342 19.18 -37.57 -60.73
CA ALA A 342 18.52 -37.24 -61.99
C ALA A 342 17.82 -38.46 -62.64
N SER A 343 18.29 -39.67 -62.33
CA SER A 343 17.67 -40.94 -62.76
C SER A 343 16.36 -41.27 -62.03
N ASP A 344 15.99 -40.53 -60.98
CA ASP A 344 14.71 -40.70 -60.30
C ASP A 344 13.55 -39.98 -61.00
N VAL A 345 13.85 -39.09 -61.94
CA VAL A 345 12.85 -38.52 -62.85
C VAL A 345 12.36 -39.61 -63.80
N GLY A 346 11.04 -39.79 -63.89
CA GLY A 346 10.39 -40.85 -64.65
C GLY A 346 10.09 -42.12 -63.84
N ARG A 347 10.49 -42.17 -62.56
CA ARG A 347 10.12 -43.28 -61.66
C ARG A 347 8.79 -43.00 -60.94
N PRO A 348 8.06 -44.05 -60.52
CA PRO A 348 6.93 -43.90 -59.62
C PRO A 348 7.35 -43.24 -58.30
N PHE A 349 6.62 -42.21 -57.87
CA PHE A 349 6.92 -41.46 -56.64
C PHE A 349 6.91 -42.35 -55.39
N GLN A 350 6.04 -43.36 -55.36
CA GLN A 350 5.92 -44.34 -54.27
C GLN A 350 7.21 -45.17 -54.03
N ASP A 351 8.11 -45.24 -55.02
CA ASP A 351 9.37 -45.99 -54.91
C ASP A 351 10.48 -45.17 -54.24
N LEU A 352 10.22 -43.88 -53.94
CA LEU A 352 11.19 -42.97 -53.33
C LEU A 352 10.92 -42.82 -51.83
N GLU A 353 11.98 -42.78 -51.01
CA GLU A 353 11.85 -42.62 -49.55
C GLU A 353 11.12 -41.34 -49.15
N VAL A 354 11.29 -40.28 -49.96
CA VAL A 354 10.62 -38.99 -49.75
C VAL A 354 9.09 -39.10 -49.76
N SER A 355 8.51 -40.18 -50.32
CA SER A 355 7.07 -40.38 -50.36
C SER A 355 6.43 -40.71 -49.01
N TYR A 356 7.19 -41.30 -48.08
CA TYR A 356 6.73 -41.68 -46.74
C TYR A 356 7.55 -41.06 -45.59
N ARG A 357 8.65 -40.34 -45.89
CA ARG A 357 9.47 -39.60 -44.93
C ARG A 357 9.83 -38.23 -45.49
N PRO A 358 9.64 -37.11 -44.76
CA PRO A 358 9.31 -36.99 -43.33
C PRO A 358 7.85 -37.28 -42.94
N VAL A 359 6.91 -37.28 -43.88
CA VAL A 359 5.49 -37.56 -43.65
C VAL A 359 4.94 -38.33 -44.85
N GLU A 360 3.80 -39.01 -44.70
CA GLU A 360 3.12 -39.71 -45.79
C GLU A 360 2.55 -38.73 -46.82
N LEU A 361 3.33 -38.41 -47.86
CA LEU A 361 2.99 -37.39 -48.85
C LEU A 361 1.97 -37.86 -49.87
N ARG A 362 1.82 -39.17 -50.08
CA ARG A 362 0.91 -39.74 -51.09
C ARG A 362 -0.54 -39.34 -50.85
N SER A 363 -1.03 -39.58 -49.63
CA SER A 363 -2.37 -39.18 -49.21
C SER A 363 -2.59 -37.67 -49.32
N LEU A 364 -1.54 -36.88 -49.06
CA LEU A 364 -1.58 -35.42 -49.14
C LEU A 364 -1.61 -34.94 -50.59
N ILE A 365 -0.90 -35.61 -51.51
CA ILE A 365 -0.95 -35.32 -52.95
C ILE A 365 -2.35 -35.63 -53.49
N ASP A 366 -2.93 -36.78 -53.13
CA ASP A 366 -4.28 -37.17 -53.55
C ASP A 366 -5.32 -36.17 -53.03
N GLN A 367 -5.22 -35.80 -51.75
CA GLN A 367 -6.08 -34.81 -51.13
C GLN A 367 -5.95 -33.43 -51.81
N ALA A 368 -4.72 -32.92 -51.98
CA ALA A 368 -4.47 -31.64 -52.61
C ALA A 368 -4.99 -31.60 -54.05
N THR A 369 -4.84 -32.70 -54.80
CA THR A 369 -5.29 -32.83 -56.18
C THR A 369 -6.81 -32.90 -56.28
N HIS A 370 -7.47 -33.67 -55.41
CA HIS A 370 -8.92 -33.81 -55.39
C HIS A 370 -9.62 -32.53 -54.95
N GLU A 371 -9.12 -31.90 -53.88
CA GLU A 371 -9.68 -30.67 -53.31
C GLU A 371 -9.23 -29.40 -54.06
N ARG A 372 -8.28 -29.53 -55.00
CA ARG A 372 -7.69 -28.43 -55.79
C ARG A 372 -7.19 -27.27 -54.93
N ARG A 373 -6.61 -27.59 -53.76
CA ARG A 373 -6.05 -26.61 -52.84
C ARG A 373 -4.63 -26.97 -52.44
N THR A 374 -3.85 -25.95 -52.14
CA THR A 374 -2.52 -26.12 -51.53
C THR A 374 -2.67 -26.61 -50.10
N LEU A 375 -1.95 -27.68 -49.74
CA LEU A 375 -1.83 -28.16 -48.37
C LEU A 375 -0.48 -27.73 -47.80
N ARG A 376 -0.46 -27.37 -46.52
CA ARG A 376 0.74 -26.99 -45.78
C ARG A 376 0.89 -27.89 -44.54
N ILE A 377 2.08 -28.44 -44.38
CA ILE A 377 2.48 -29.24 -43.22
C ILE A 377 3.63 -28.49 -42.56
N ASN A 378 3.50 -28.17 -41.27
CA ASN A 378 4.52 -27.43 -40.55
C ASN A 378 5.31 -28.36 -39.64
N GLY A 379 6.62 -28.17 -39.56
CA GLY A 379 7.49 -28.87 -38.61
C GLY A 379 7.50 -30.40 -38.76
N ALA A 380 7.40 -30.93 -39.98
CA ALA A 380 7.49 -32.36 -40.24
C ALA A 380 8.88 -32.88 -39.86
N GLU A 381 8.93 -33.83 -38.92
CA GLU A 381 10.17 -34.34 -38.37
C GLU A 381 10.81 -35.36 -39.31
N ARG A 382 12.11 -35.18 -39.60
CA ARG A 382 12.93 -36.17 -40.29
C ARG A 382 14.14 -36.50 -39.45
N ARG A 383 14.33 -37.77 -39.15
CA ARG A 383 15.60 -38.26 -38.60
C ARG A 383 16.53 -38.68 -39.74
N SER A 384 17.67 -38.03 -39.87
CA SER A 384 18.72 -38.37 -40.84
C SER A 384 19.98 -38.77 -40.10
N GLY A 385 20.13 -40.07 -39.80
CA GLY A 385 21.19 -40.54 -38.91
C GLY A 385 20.94 -40.15 -37.46
N GLU A 386 21.88 -39.41 -36.86
CA GLU A 386 21.75 -38.87 -35.48
C GLU A 386 21.07 -37.49 -35.43
N ASP A 387 20.96 -36.79 -36.56
CA ASP A 387 20.41 -35.44 -36.62
C ASP A 387 18.89 -35.44 -36.83
N LEU A 388 18.19 -34.60 -36.06
CA LEU A 388 16.76 -34.33 -36.20
C LEU A 388 16.55 -33.04 -37.00
N GLN A 389 15.86 -33.15 -38.13
CA GLN A 389 15.53 -32.03 -39.01
C GLN A 389 14.02 -31.77 -38.98
N TYR A 390 13.65 -30.51 -39.17
CA TYR A 390 12.26 -30.06 -39.24
C TYR A 390 11.98 -29.43 -40.60
N PHE A 391 10.89 -29.85 -41.23
CA PHE A 391 10.49 -29.40 -42.57
C PHE A 391 9.10 -28.78 -42.60
N ASP A 392 8.99 -27.59 -43.17
CA ASP A 392 7.72 -27.07 -43.65
C ASP A 392 7.52 -27.53 -45.09
N ILE A 393 6.42 -28.24 -45.35
CA ILE A 393 6.11 -28.86 -46.64
C ILE A 393 4.87 -28.22 -47.23
N LEU A 394 4.97 -27.82 -48.50
CA LEU A 394 3.82 -27.35 -49.28
C LEU A 394 3.55 -28.34 -50.40
N VAL A 395 2.31 -28.81 -50.48
CA VAL A 395 1.81 -29.68 -51.55
C VAL A 395 0.83 -28.86 -52.38
N GLN A 396 1.22 -28.48 -53.59
CA GLN A 396 0.49 -27.56 -54.43
C GLN A 396 0.07 -28.23 -55.75
N PRO A 397 -1.23 -28.40 -56.02
CA PRO A 397 -1.70 -28.89 -57.31
C PRO A 397 -1.51 -27.81 -58.38
N LEU A 398 -0.99 -28.20 -59.55
CA LEU A 398 -0.76 -27.34 -60.71
C LEU A 398 -1.83 -27.61 -61.77
N ALA A 399 -2.61 -26.59 -62.13
CA ALA A 399 -3.64 -26.70 -63.17
C ALA A 399 -3.07 -26.37 -64.56
N GLY A 400 -3.41 -27.17 -65.56
CA GLY A 400 -3.09 -26.91 -66.96
C GLY A 400 -4.05 -25.93 -67.64
N THR A 401 -3.76 -25.56 -68.89
CA THR A 401 -4.66 -24.77 -69.76
C THR A 401 -5.91 -25.60 -70.09
N GLY A 402 -6.96 -25.44 -69.26
CA GLY A 402 -8.19 -26.24 -69.30
C GLY A 402 -8.78 -26.56 -67.93
N GLY A 403 -8.09 -26.24 -66.83
CA GLY A 403 -8.60 -26.43 -65.46
C GLY A 403 -8.50 -27.87 -64.93
N LEU A 404 -7.88 -28.78 -65.70
CA LEU A 404 -7.49 -30.11 -65.26
C LEU A 404 -6.16 -30.03 -64.51
N SER A 405 -6.02 -30.79 -63.42
CA SER A 405 -4.74 -30.92 -62.70
C SER A 405 -3.72 -31.58 -63.63
N ALA A 406 -2.57 -30.95 -63.83
CA ALA A 406 -1.51 -31.42 -64.72
C ALA A 406 -0.36 -32.08 -63.94
N ALA A 407 -0.07 -31.60 -62.72
CA ALA A 407 0.95 -32.13 -61.83
C ALA A 407 0.72 -31.60 -60.41
N THR A 408 1.43 -32.15 -59.43
CA THR A 408 1.48 -31.65 -58.06
C THR A 408 2.93 -31.32 -57.72
N ASN A 409 3.18 -30.06 -57.35
CA ASN A 409 4.47 -29.60 -56.88
C ASN A 409 4.56 -29.75 -55.37
N ILE A 410 5.69 -30.25 -54.88
CA ILE A 410 5.96 -30.44 -53.46
C ILE A 410 7.25 -29.69 -53.14
N THR A 411 7.18 -28.74 -52.20
CA THR A 411 8.35 -27.98 -51.76
C THR A 411 8.61 -28.20 -50.29
N PHE A 412 9.88 -28.34 -49.93
CA PHE A 412 10.37 -28.54 -48.57
C PHE A 412 11.22 -27.34 -48.17
N THR A 413 10.90 -26.76 -47.02
CA THR A 413 11.66 -25.67 -46.40
C THR A 413 12.25 -26.20 -45.10
N ASP A 414 13.58 -26.19 -44.99
CA ASP A 414 14.27 -26.58 -43.76
C ASP A 414 14.09 -25.49 -42.70
N VAL A 415 13.41 -25.83 -41.61
CA VAL A 415 13.12 -24.93 -40.48
C VAL A 415 13.82 -25.39 -39.19
N THR A 416 14.86 -26.23 -39.31
CA THR A 416 15.56 -26.84 -38.17
C THR A 416 16.16 -25.79 -37.23
N VAL A 417 16.94 -24.84 -37.78
CA VAL A 417 17.58 -23.77 -36.99
C VAL A 417 16.54 -22.87 -36.33
N ALA A 418 15.50 -22.48 -37.06
CA ALA A 418 14.44 -21.64 -36.52
C ALA A 418 13.68 -22.33 -35.38
N THR A 419 13.44 -23.64 -35.51
CA THR A 419 12.77 -24.46 -34.49
C THR A 419 13.64 -24.62 -33.25
N GLN A 420 14.93 -24.88 -33.41
CA GLN A 420 15.89 -24.96 -32.31
C GLN A 420 16.04 -23.64 -31.57
N LEU A 421 16.18 -22.53 -32.29
CA LEU A 421 16.30 -21.20 -31.71
C LEU A 421 15.01 -20.82 -30.95
N LYS A 422 13.84 -21.17 -31.48
CA LYS A 422 12.56 -20.96 -30.78
C LYS A 422 12.49 -21.73 -29.47
N ALA A 423 13.01 -22.97 -29.44
CA ALA A 423 13.08 -23.78 -28.22
C ALA A 423 14.09 -23.21 -27.20
N GLU A 424 15.24 -22.71 -27.66
CA GLU A 424 16.24 -22.06 -26.79
C GLU A 424 15.71 -20.75 -26.19
N VAL A 425 15.07 -19.90 -27.02
CA VAL A 425 14.41 -18.68 -26.55
C VAL A 425 13.32 -18.99 -25.52
N LYS A 426 12.56 -20.08 -25.71
CA LYS A 426 11.57 -20.52 -24.72
C LYS A 426 12.23 -20.83 -23.38
N ARG A 427 13.30 -21.63 -23.39
CA ARG A 427 14.04 -22.01 -22.18
C ARG A 427 14.62 -20.78 -21.46
N VAL A 428 15.27 -19.88 -22.19
CA VAL A 428 15.84 -18.65 -21.60
C VAL A 428 14.76 -17.75 -21.02
N ARG A 429 13.55 -17.73 -21.60
CA ARG A 429 12.42 -16.99 -21.03
C ARG A 429 11.94 -17.60 -19.72
N GLU A 430 11.82 -18.93 -19.66
CA GLU A 430 11.46 -19.66 -18.44
C GLU A 430 12.50 -19.40 -17.32
N ASP A 431 13.79 -19.45 -17.65
CA ASP A 431 14.87 -19.12 -16.70
C ASP A 431 14.78 -17.66 -16.22
N LEU A 432 14.49 -16.73 -17.13
CA LEU A 432 14.36 -15.31 -16.80
C LEU A 432 13.14 -15.03 -15.92
N GLU A 433 12.02 -15.70 -16.18
CA GLU A 433 10.80 -15.61 -15.37
C GLU A 433 11.06 -16.08 -13.94
N THR A 434 11.74 -17.23 -13.79
CA THR A 434 12.16 -17.77 -12.49
C THR A 434 13.03 -16.76 -11.73
N ALA A 435 14.02 -16.15 -12.39
CA ALA A 435 14.89 -15.15 -11.77
C ALA A 435 14.13 -13.87 -11.37
N TYR A 436 13.12 -13.45 -12.14
CA TYR A 436 12.27 -12.32 -11.78
C TYR A 436 11.38 -12.63 -10.58
N GLU A 437 10.87 -13.85 -10.46
CA GLU A 437 10.09 -14.28 -9.29
C GLU A 437 10.94 -14.31 -8.02
N GLU A 438 12.18 -14.83 -8.09
CA GLU A 438 13.13 -14.76 -6.98
C GLU A 438 13.43 -13.31 -6.58
N LEU A 439 13.70 -12.44 -7.56
CA LEU A 439 13.95 -11.02 -7.30
C LEU A 439 12.74 -10.36 -6.63
N GLN A 440 11.53 -10.65 -7.09
CA GLN A 440 10.32 -10.09 -6.52
C GLN A 440 10.10 -10.58 -5.08
N SER A 441 10.33 -11.88 -4.81
CA SER A 441 10.25 -12.44 -3.46
C SER A 441 11.23 -11.76 -2.51
N THR A 442 12.48 -11.55 -2.93
CA THR A 442 13.47 -10.85 -2.08
C THR A 442 13.12 -9.38 -1.85
N ASN A 443 12.47 -8.73 -2.82
CA ASN A 443 12.04 -7.35 -2.66
C ASN A 443 10.83 -7.23 -1.71
N GLU A 444 9.89 -8.19 -1.77
CA GLU A 444 8.79 -8.30 -0.82
C GLU A 444 9.31 -8.53 0.61
N GLU A 445 10.29 -9.42 0.79
CA GLU A 445 10.94 -9.64 2.09
C GLU A 445 11.67 -8.36 2.61
N LEU A 446 12.24 -7.57 1.71
CA LEU A 446 12.81 -6.27 2.05
C LEU A 446 11.73 -5.24 2.44
N GLU A 447 10.59 -5.22 1.76
CA GLU A 447 9.48 -4.36 2.15
C GLU A 447 8.93 -4.74 3.53
N THR A 448 8.72 -6.03 3.80
CA THR A 448 8.23 -6.48 5.12
C THR A 448 9.22 -6.18 6.24
N THR A 449 10.52 -6.41 6.03
CA THR A 449 11.52 -6.07 7.05
C THR A 449 11.62 -4.56 7.29
N ASN A 450 11.36 -3.74 6.27
CA ASN A 450 11.32 -2.29 6.42
C ASN A 450 10.07 -1.82 7.17
N GLU A 451 8.91 -2.44 6.92
CA GLU A 451 7.68 -2.21 7.69
C GLU A 451 7.83 -2.64 9.16
N GLU A 452 8.44 -3.80 9.44
CA GLU A 452 8.75 -4.25 10.80
C GLU A 452 9.71 -3.30 11.53
N LEU A 453 10.73 -2.79 10.83
CA LEU A 453 11.63 -1.76 11.37
C LEU A 453 10.89 -0.47 11.68
N GLN A 454 9.99 -0.02 10.80
CA GLN A 454 9.20 1.18 11.02
C GLN A 454 8.24 1.01 12.20
N SER A 455 7.57 -0.14 12.31
CA SER A 455 6.75 -0.48 13.47
C SER A 455 7.57 -0.51 14.77
N SER A 456 8.79 -1.03 14.74
CA SER A 456 9.69 -1.03 15.91
C SER A 456 10.12 0.39 16.30
N ILE A 457 10.30 1.29 15.32
CA ILE A 457 10.58 2.70 15.58
C ILE A 457 9.36 3.38 16.23
N GLU A 458 8.16 3.15 15.72
CA GLU A 458 6.92 3.69 16.29
C GLU A 458 6.70 3.17 17.72
N GLU A 459 6.91 1.88 17.98
CA GLU A 459 6.87 1.33 19.34
C GLU A 459 7.90 2.02 20.26
N LEU A 460 9.15 2.20 19.80
CA LEU A 460 10.16 2.90 20.59
C LEU A 460 9.78 4.36 20.88
N GLU A 461 9.18 5.07 19.93
CA GLU A 461 8.67 6.42 20.15
C GLU A 461 7.56 6.42 21.20
N THR A 462 6.60 5.50 21.13
CA THR A 462 5.54 5.39 22.15
C THR A 462 6.10 5.07 23.54
N THR A 463 7.06 4.15 23.65
CA THR A 463 7.70 3.86 24.96
C THR A 463 8.46 5.08 25.50
N ASN A 464 9.02 5.91 24.63
CA ASN A 464 9.71 7.12 25.04
C ASN A 464 8.70 8.19 25.52
N GLU A 465 7.53 8.32 24.87
CA GLU A 465 6.44 9.18 25.33
C GLU A 465 5.87 8.71 26.68
N GLU A 466 5.69 7.40 26.88
CA GLU A 466 5.28 6.84 28.18
C GLU A 466 6.33 7.10 29.27
N LEU A 467 7.62 6.93 28.96
CA LEU A 467 8.70 7.26 29.89
C LEU A 467 8.72 8.76 30.23
N GLN A 468 8.46 9.62 29.26
CA GLN A 468 8.36 11.05 29.53
C GLN A 468 7.16 11.37 30.41
N SER A 469 5.99 10.79 30.13
CA SER A 469 4.79 10.98 30.95
C SER A 469 4.97 10.47 32.38
N THR A 470 5.62 9.31 32.57
CA THR A 470 5.90 8.78 33.91
C THR A 470 6.92 9.64 34.65
N ASN A 471 7.87 10.26 33.94
CA ASN A 471 8.80 11.21 34.54
C ASN A 471 8.10 12.50 34.96
N GLU A 472 7.17 13.03 34.14
CA GLU A 472 6.32 14.17 34.49
C GLU A 472 5.44 13.84 35.71
N GLU A 473 4.84 12.66 35.77
CA GLU A 473 4.06 12.20 36.93
C GLU A 473 4.96 12.10 38.18
N LEU A 474 6.17 11.56 38.07
CA LEU A 474 7.13 11.52 39.18
C LEU A 474 7.52 12.93 39.66
N GLU A 475 7.76 13.88 38.76
CA GLU A 475 8.00 15.28 39.14
C GLU A 475 6.82 15.86 39.91
N THR A 476 5.59 15.67 39.44
CA THR A 476 4.40 16.17 40.15
C THR A 476 4.25 15.55 41.54
N THR A 477 4.46 14.24 41.68
CA THR A 477 4.39 13.58 43.01
C THR A 477 5.48 14.08 43.95
N ASN A 478 6.66 14.42 43.42
CA ASN A 478 7.75 14.99 44.21
C ASN A 478 7.40 16.42 44.66
N GLU A 479 6.81 17.24 43.79
CA GLU A 479 6.29 18.57 44.14
C GLU A 479 5.20 18.49 45.21
N GLU A 480 4.26 17.55 45.10
CA GLU A 480 3.21 17.31 46.11
C GLU A 480 3.79 16.88 47.46
N LEU A 481 4.78 15.97 47.46
CA LEU A 481 5.47 15.56 48.69
C LEU A 481 6.26 16.72 49.32
N GLN A 482 6.90 17.55 48.50
CA GLN A 482 7.63 18.71 48.98
C GLN A 482 6.67 19.74 49.60
N SER A 483 5.55 20.03 48.93
CA SER A 483 4.48 20.88 49.48
C SER A 483 3.93 20.31 50.79
N GLY A 484 3.70 18.99 50.87
CA GLY A 484 3.24 18.33 52.09
C GLY A 484 4.25 18.44 53.23
N ASN A 485 5.55 18.34 52.95
CA ASN A 485 6.60 18.58 53.93
C ASN A 485 6.62 20.03 54.41
N GLU A 486 6.47 21.01 53.51
CA GLU A 486 6.40 22.43 53.88
C GLU A 486 5.19 22.75 54.78
N GLU A 487 4.03 22.15 54.49
CA GLU A 487 2.85 22.26 55.35
C GLU A 487 3.08 21.62 56.74
N LEU A 488 3.72 20.44 56.78
CA LEU A 488 4.05 19.78 58.05
C LEU A 488 5.06 20.59 58.88
N GLU A 489 6.07 21.18 58.26
CA GLU A 489 7.02 22.05 58.95
C GLU A 489 6.32 23.29 59.50
N THR A 490 5.45 23.91 58.70
CA THR A 490 4.66 25.08 59.12
C THR A 490 3.76 24.73 60.31
N MET A 491 3.07 23.60 60.25
CA MET A 491 2.20 23.13 61.34
C MET A 491 3.00 22.78 62.59
N ASN A 492 4.18 22.18 62.46
CA ASN A 492 5.07 21.91 63.58
C ASN A 492 5.55 23.21 64.24
N GLU A 493 5.89 24.24 63.45
CA GLU A 493 6.28 25.54 63.98
C GLU A 493 5.11 26.22 64.70
N GLU A 494 3.90 26.20 64.13
CA GLU A 494 2.70 26.73 64.79
C GLU A 494 2.43 26.00 66.12
N MET A 495 2.54 24.67 66.13
CA MET A 495 2.41 23.87 67.35
C MET A 495 3.46 24.21 68.39
N ARG A 496 4.71 24.47 67.97
CA ARG A 496 5.78 24.91 68.86
C ARG A 496 5.47 26.26 69.48
N ILE A 497 5.06 27.25 68.68
CA ILE A 497 4.67 28.59 69.15
C ILE A 497 3.51 28.48 70.15
N ARG A 498 2.46 27.71 69.84
CA ARG A 498 1.33 27.51 70.76
C ARG A 498 1.76 26.82 72.07
N SER A 499 2.71 25.90 72.00
CA SER A 499 3.27 25.28 73.21
C SER A 499 4.02 26.30 74.06
N GLU A 500 4.83 27.15 73.44
CA GLU A 500 5.57 28.23 74.13
C GLU A 500 4.61 29.24 74.76
N GLU A 501 3.57 29.69 74.05
CA GLU A 501 2.52 30.57 74.57
C GLU A 501 1.78 29.95 75.76
N LEU A 502 1.48 28.64 75.68
CA LEU A 502 0.85 27.90 76.77
C LEU A 502 1.76 27.83 78.00
N ASP A 503 3.04 27.54 77.80
CA ASP A 503 4.03 27.47 78.88
C ASP A 503 4.25 28.84 79.52
N GLU A 504 4.29 29.93 78.75
CA GLU A 504 4.39 31.30 79.26
C GLU A 504 3.14 31.67 80.08
N ALA A 505 1.94 31.40 79.57
CA ALA A 505 0.70 31.64 80.29
C ALA A 505 0.64 30.82 81.59
N ARG A 506 1.10 29.57 81.56
CA ARG A 506 1.19 28.71 82.75
C ARG A 506 2.17 29.27 83.78
N ALA A 507 3.38 29.66 83.36
CA ALA A 507 4.39 30.25 84.23
C ALA A 507 3.91 31.55 84.87
N PHE A 508 3.19 32.38 84.12
CA PHE A 508 2.56 33.60 84.64
C PHE A 508 1.51 33.27 85.72
N LEU A 509 0.61 32.32 85.47
CA LEU A 509 -0.41 31.91 86.45
C LEU A 509 0.21 31.32 87.72
N GLU A 510 1.21 30.45 87.58
CA GLU A 510 1.97 29.92 88.72
C GLU A 510 2.67 31.03 89.51
N GLY A 511 3.26 32.01 88.82
CA GLY A 511 3.87 33.19 89.43
C GLY A 511 2.87 34.04 90.23
N VAL A 512 1.69 34.31 89.66
CA VAL A 512 0.60 35.04 90.35
C VAL A 512 0.18 34.29 91.61
N LEU A 513 -0.11 32.98 91.51
CA LEU A 513 -0.53 32.18 92.66
C LEU A 513 0.53 32.07 93.76
N THR A 514 1.82 32.04 93.38
CA THR A 514 2.95 32.01 94.32
C THR A 514 3.15 33.33 95.06
N SER A 515 2.78 34.47 94.43
CA SER A 515 2.90 35.80 95.04
C SER A 515 1.84 36.09 96.12
N ILE A 516 0.73 35.35 96.13
CA ILE A 516 -0.35 35.52 97.12
C ILE A 516 0.11 34.93 98.46
N ALA A 517 0.24 35.78 99.47
CA ALA A 517 0.67 35.39 100.82
C ALA A 517 -0.37 34.53 101.56
N ALA A 518 -1.66 34.70 101.24
CA ALA A 518 -2.74 33.87 101.76
C ALA A 518 -2.68 32.45 101.19
N ALA A 519 -3.19 31.49 101.95
CA ALA A 519 -3.30 30.11 101.49
C ALA A 519 -4.45 29.99 100.49
N VAL A 520 -4.11 29.71 99.22
CA VAL A 520 -5.08 29.52 98.13
C VAL A 520 -5.03 28.08 97.68
N VAL A 521 -6.18 27.42 97.73
CA VAL A 521 -6.38 26.05 97.23
C VAL A 521 -7.50 26.06 96.20
N VAL A 522 -7.24 25.52 95.01
CA VAL A 522 -8.26 25.38 93.96
C VAL A 522 -8.68 23.92 93.88
N LEU A 523 -9.98 23.66 94.01
CA LEU A 523 -10.56 22.33 93.88
C LEU A 523 -11.41 22.23 92.61
N ASP A 524 -11.45 21.06 91.98
CA ASP A 524 -12.41 20.77 90.92
C ASP A 524 -13.80 20.37 91.47
N LYS A 525 -14.74 20.10 90.57
CA LYS A 525 -16.10 19.62 90.89
C LYS A 525 -16.12 18.33 91.73
N ASP A 526 -15.06 17.53 91.66
CA ASP A 526 -14.93 16.24 92.36
C ASP A 526 -14.19 16.43 93.71
N LEU A 527 -13.97 17.69 94.13
CA LEU A 527 -13.30 18.10 95.37
C LEU A 527 -11.84 17.65 95.44
N THR A 528 -11.22 17.45 94.27
CA THR A 528 -9.81 17.10 94.12
C THR A 528 -8.98 18.38 94.00
N VAL A 529 -7.83 18.41 94.67
CA VAL A 529 -6.92 19.57 94.64
C VAL A 529 -6.31 19.71 93.24
N LYS A 530 -6.51 20.86 92.60
CA LYS A 530 -5.90 21.24 91.32
C LYS A 530 -4.82 22.29 91.45
N SER A 531 -4.83 23.07 92.52
CA SER A 531 -3.74 23.97 92.85
C SER A 531 -3.59 24.09 94.35
N TRP A 532 -2.34 24.06 94.80
CA TRP A 532 -1.93 24.25 96.17
C TRP A 532 -0.79 25.27 96.20
N ASN A 533 -1.12 26.53 96.49
CA ASN A 533 -0.14 27.61 96.37
C ASN A 533 0.87 27.59 97.53
N ARG A 534 1.91 28.43 97.44
CA ARG A 534 2.94 28.56 98.47
C ARG A 534 2.35 28.95 99.83
N GLY A 535 1.37 29.86 99.88
CA GLY A 535 0.70 30.23 101.12
C GLY A 535 0.04 29.03 101.82
N ALA A 536 -0.57 28.10 101.06
CA ALA A 536 -1.17 26.89 101.60
C ALA A 536 -0.12 25.91 102.14
N ALA A 537 1.01 25.76 101.44
CA ALA A 537 2.14 24.99 101.94
C ALA A 537 2.76 25.60 103.21
N ASP A 538 2.89 26.93 103.26
CA ASP A 538 3.42 27.65 104.42
C ASP A 538 2.46 27.66 105.61
N LEU A 539 1.14 27.59 105.39
CA LEU A 539 0.13 27.53 106.45
C LEU A 539 -0.01 26.12 107.02
N TRP A 540 -0.07 25.10 106.16
CA TRP A 540 -0.44 23.73 106.53
C TRP A 540 0.72 22.72 106.54
N GLY A 541 1.84 23.02 105.90
CA GLY A 541 3.05 22.19 105.92
C GLY A 541 3.08 21.06 104.89
N LEU A 542 2.02 20.88 104.10
CA LEU A 542 1.98 19.95 102.96
C LEU A 542 2.55 20.59 101.71
N ARG A 543 3.40 19.86 100.98
CA ARG A 543 3.93 20.35 99.71
C ARG A 543 2.91 20.23 98.59
N ALA A 544 3.06 21.06 97.56
CA ALA A 544 2.11 21.09 96.45
C ALA A 544 2.06 19.75 95.68
N ASP A 545 3.18 19.04 95.53
CA ASP A 545 3.28 17.71 94.92
C ASP A 545 2.62 16.61 95.76
N GLU A 546 2.57 16.77 97.08
CA GLU A 546 1.89 15.83 97.99
C GLU A 546 0.37 16.06 98.03
N ALA A 547 -0.07 17.31 97.88
CA ALA A 547 -1.48 17.69 97.97
C ALA A 547 -2.21 17.67 96.61
N SER A 548 -1.51 17.91 95.50
CA SER A 548 -2.12 17.97 94.18
C SER A 548 -2.69 16.62 93.75
N GLU A 549 -3.82 16.66 93.04
CA GLU A 549 -4.58 15.49 92.57
C GLU A 549 -5.12 14.57 93.68
N GLN A 550 -4.98 14.95 94.95
CA GLN A 550 -5.59 14.25 96.07
C GLN A 550 -6.97 14.82 96.42
N PRO A 551 -7.89 14.02 96.98
CA PRO A 551 -9.15 14.52 97.52
C PRO A 551 -8.88 15.46 98.71
N PHE A 552 -9.31 16.72 98.62
CA PHE A 552 -8.99 17.74 99.62
C PHE A 552 -9.44 17.36 101.04
N PHE A 553 -10.62 16.76 101.16
CA PHE A 553 -11.18 16.34 102.45
C PHE A 553 -10.57 15.04 102.99
N GLY A 554 -9.69 14.38 102.22
CA GLY A 554 -8.94 13.20 102.64
C GLY A 554 -7.50 13.52 103.06
N LEU A 555 -7.03 14.75 102.85
CA LEU A 555 -5.70 15.18 103.27
C LEU A 555 -5.63 15.30 104.80
N ASP A 556 -4.55 14.80 105.39
CA ASP A 556 -4.26 14.92 106.82
C ASP A 556 -3.41 16.17 107.09
N PHE A 557 -4.09 17.26 107.40
CA PHE A 557 -3.48 18.54 107.74
C PHE A 557 -4.32 19.25 108.79
N GLY A 558 -3.76 20.22 109.50
CA GLY A 558 -4.34 20.75 110.73
C GLY A 558 -5.63 21.59 110.59
N LEU A 559 -6.31 21.59 109.44
CA LEU A 559 -7.62 22.20 109.25
C LEU A 559 -8.75 21.18 109.48
N PRO A 560 -9.63 21.35 110.48
CA PRO A 560 -10.79 20.50 110.66
C PRO A 560 -11.81 20.68 109.52
N THR A 561 -11.78 19.80 108.53
CA THR A 561 -12.56 19.95 107.28
C THR A 561 -14.05 19.61 107.42
N GLY A 562 -14.48 19.04 108.55
CA GLY A 562 -15.87 18.60 108.79
C GLY A 562 -16.91 19.72 108.75
N ARG A 563 -16.56 20.94 109.21
CA ARG A 563 -17.43 22.12 109.12
C ARG A 563 -17.34 22.83 107.77
N LEU A 564 -16.29 22.57 107.01
CA LEU A 564 -16.02 23.21 105.72
C LEU A 564 -16.73 22.50 104.56
N ARG A 565 -16.84 21.17 104.59
CA ARG A 565 -17.44 20.37 103.49
C ARG A 565 -18.83 20.86 103.05
N PRO A 566 -19.81 21.09 103.94
CA PRO A 566 -21.14 21.53 103.52
C PRO A 566 -21.12 22.90 102.83
N VAL A 567 -20.23 23.80 103.26
CA VAL A 567 -20.11 25.16 102.72
C VAL A 567 -19.46 25.15 101.33
N VAL A 568 -18.47 24.29 101.14
CA VAL A 568 -17.81 24.09 99.84
C VAL A 568 -18.78 23.47 98.83
N GLU A 569 -19.53 22.44 99.23
CA GLU A 569 -20.55 21.81 98.39
C GLU A 569 -21.69 22.77 98.04
N ASP A 570 -22.13 23.62 98.98
CA ASP A 570 -23.15 24.64 98.74
C ASP A 570 -22.64 25.73 97.79
N CYS A 571 -21.37 26.15 97.91
CA CYS A 571 -20.73 27.10 96.98
C CYS A 571 -20.71 26.56 95.54
N ILE A 572 -20.36 25.28 95.35
CA ILE A 572 -20.36 24.62 94.03
C ILE A 572 -21.79 24.52 93.47
N LYS A 573 -22.78 24.15 94.30
CA LYS A 573 -24.19 24.01 93.87
C LYS A 573 -24.86 25.33 93.54
N THR A 574 -24.69 26.34 94.40
CA THR A 574 -25.37 27.64 94.28
C THR A 574 -24.64 28.62 93.37
N ARG A 575 -23.36 28.35 93.06
CA ARG A 575 -22.44 29.25 92.35
C ARG A 575 -22.38 30.65 92.96
N LYS A 576 -22.55 30.76 94.27
CA LYS A 576 -22.43 32.01 95.01
C LYS A 576 -21.28 31.93 95.99
N ARG A 577 -20.56 33.03 96.14
CA ARG A 577 -19.52 33.16 97.17
C ARG A 577 -20.15 32.95 98.54
N GLY A 578 -19.64 31.98 99.29
CA GLY A 578 -20.09 31.69 100.64
C GLY A 578 -19.65 32.79 101.62
N LEU A 579 -20.36 32.94 102.73
CA LEU A 579 -19.88 33.73 103.86
C LEU A 579 -18.59 33.10 104.42
N PRO A 580 -17.64 33.91 104.93
CA PRO A 580 -16.44 33.39 105.57
C PRO A 580 -16.79 32.44 106.71
N VAL A 581 -16.05 31.33 106.79
CA VAL A 581 -16.17 30.37 107.88
C VAL A 581 -14.92 30.42 108.73
N GLU A 582 -15.08 30.77 110.00
CA GLU A 582 -14.00 30.71 110.99
C GLU A 582 -13.90 29.32 111.59
N ILE A 583 -12.72 28.71 111.47
CA ILE A 583 -12.45 27.36 111.94
C ILE A 583 -11.20 27.40 112.83
N ALA A 584 -11.33 26.92 114.07
CA ALA A 584 -10.17 26.66 114.93
C ALA A 584 -9.33 25.53 114.31
N ALA A 585 -8.08 25.81 113.97
CA ALA A 585 -7.19 24.93 113.24
C ALA A 585 -5.79 24.92 113.87
N VAL A 586 -4.93 24.02 113.41
CA VAL A 586 -3.53 23.91 113.83
C VAL A 586 -2.65 24.18 112.62
N ASN A 587 -1.81 25.21 112.68
CA ASN A 587 -0.89 25.51 111.58
C ASN A 587 0.31 24.54 111.55
N ARG A 588 1.17 24.65 110.52
CA ARG A 588 2.37 23.80 110.36
C ARG A 588 3.35 23.81 111.55
N LEU A 589 3.30 24.82 112.42
CA LEU A 589 4.14 24.95 113.62
C LEU A 589 3.49 24.33 114.87
N GLY A 590 2.33 23.68 114.73
CA GLY A 590 1.59 23.08 115.84
C GLY A 590 0.84 24.10 116.71
N ARG A 591 0.69 25.35 116.26
CA ARG A 591 -0.03 26.40 117.01
C ARG A 591 -1.51 26.38 116.69
N SER A 592 -2.36 26.52 117.71
CA SER A 592 -3.79 26.72 117.53
C SER A 592 -4.06 28.12 116.99
N ILE A 593 -4.71 28.19 115.83
CA ILE A 593 -5.06 29.41 115.11
C ILE A 593 -6.56 29.43 114.82
N VAL A 594 -7.13 30.61 114.59
CA VAL A 594 -8.44 30.74 113.94
C VAL A 594 -8.19 31.01 112.46
N CYS A 595 -8.61 30.10 111.61
CA CYS A 595 -8.47 30.23 110.17
C CYS A 595 -9.80 30.64 109.56
N THR A 596 -9.80 31.77 108.85
CA THR A 596 -10.94 32.26 108.10
C THR A 596 -10.87 31.72 106.69
N VAL A 597 -11.87 30.95 106.28
CA VAL A 597 -11.94 30.34 104.95
C VAL A 597 -13.04 31.00 104.12
N HIS A 598 -12.65 31.59 102.99
CA HIS A 598 -13.57 32.10 101.98
C HIS A 598 -13.68 31.11 100.81
N CYS A 599 -14.90 30.71 100.48
CA CYS A 599 -15.19 29.83 99.35
C CYS A 599 -15.77 30.65 98.19
N SER A 600 -15.11 30.64 97.04
CA SER A 600 -15.60 31.32 95.82
C SER A 600 -15.70 30.32 94.67
N PRO A 601 -16.74 30.38 93.82
CA PRO A 601 -16.85 29.48 92.67
C PRO A 601 -15.69 29.70 91.69
N PHE A 602 -15.18 28.61 91.10
CA PHE A 602 -14.16 28.65 90.04
C PHE A 602 -14.78 28.25 88.71
N ASP A 603 -14.82 29.20 87.76
CA ASP A 603 -15.47 29.04 86.46
C ASP A 603 -14.53 28.45 85.37
N GLY A 604 -13.45 27.77 85.77
CA GLY A 604 -12.57 27.05 84.83
C GLY A 604 -13.25 25.85 84.14
N HIS A 605 -12.60 25.27 83.13
CA HIS A 605 -13.15 24.25 82.21
C HIS A 605 -13.79 23.00 82.86
N ARG A 606 -13.53 22.71 84.14
CA ARG A 606 -14.13 21.58 84.87
C ARG A 606 -15.08 21.98 86.00
N GLY A 607 -15.28 23.28 86.23
CA GLY A 607 -15.98 23.81 87.39
C GLY A 607 -15.26 23.47 88.70
N GLY A 608 -15.51 24.24 89.75
CA GLY A 608 -14.86 24.02 91.03
C GLY A 608 -15.05 25.15 92.02
N VAL A 609 -14.13 25.24 92.98
CA VAL A 609 -14.17 26.21 94.05
C VAL A 609 -12.75 26.60 94.46
N VAL A 610 -12.53 27.89 94.66
CA VAL A 610 -11.31 28.45 95.24
C VAL A 610 -11.54 28.66 96.73
N LEU A 611 -10.66 28.10 97.54
CA LEU A 611 -10.59 28.29 98.97
C LEU A 611 -9.45 29.27 99.26
N LEU A 612 -9.78 30.45 99.76
CA LEU A 612 -8.82 31.39 100.33
C LEU A 612 -8.85 31.22 101.84
N MET A 613 -7.72 30.90 102.44
CA MET A 613 -7.56 30.62 103.86
C MET A 613 -6.56 31.62 104.44
N GLU A 614 -7.00 32.34 105.45
CA GLU A 614 -6.18 33.34 106.15
C GLU A 614 -6.15 33.03 107.63
N GLU A 615 -4.98 33.21 108.25
CA GLU A 615 -4.82 33.16 109.70
C GLU A 615 -5.26 34.51 110.26
N ASP A 616 -6.28 34.52 111.14
CA ASP A 616 -6.73 35.74 111.78
C ASP A 616 -5.71 36.16 112.84
N ARG A 617 -4.82 37.08 112.47
CA ARG A 617 -3.90 37.71 113.41
C ARG A 617 -4.68 38.78 114.16
N SER A 618 -5.21 38.44 115.32
CA SER A 618 -5.58 39.45 116.31
C SER A 618 -4.30 40.23 116.67
N ASP A 619 -4.15 41.43 116.10
CA ASP A 619 -3.02 42.34 116.34
C ASP A 619 -2.85 42.57 117.85
N GLY A 620 -1.83 41.92 118.39
CA GLY A 620 -1.27 42.16 119.70
C GLY A 620 0.16 42.68 119.57
N ALA A 621 0.26 44.01 119.52
CA ALA A 621 1.44 44.89 119.69
C ALA A 621 2.35 45.17 118.48
N SER A 622 2.26 46.44 118.05
CA SER A 622 3.31 47.46 117.87
C SER A 622 4.53 47.18 116.99
#